data_AF-A0A9X1PLR8-F1
#
_entry.id   AF-A0A9X1PLR8-F1
#
_cell.length_a   1.000
_cell.length_b   1.000
_cell.length_c   1.000
_cell.angle_alpha   90.00
_cell.angle_beta   90.00
_cell.angle_gamma   90.00
#
_symmetry.space_group_name_H-M   'P 1'
#
loop_
_entity.id
_entity.type
_entity.pdbx_description
1 polymer ?
#
loop_
_entity_poly.entity_id
_entity_poly.type
_entity_poly.pdbx_seq_one_letter_code
_entity_poly.pdbx_strand_id
1 'polypeptide(L)'
;MNTKTHSIESPDSMREAYGEQVQQLFEVNIPAEMVEHLWEIYSGFQSFDQETGFNPRKLNIFYTFRDLLLFCQRIESMKAA
;
A
#
# COMPACT_ATOMS: atom_id res chain seq x y z
N MET A 1 10.71 -33.86 -28.99
CA MET A 1 9.63 -33.49 -28.06
C MET A 1 10.24 -33.23 -26.70
N ASN A 2 10.59 -31.98 -26.39
CA ASN A 2 10.92 -31.58 -25.02
C ASN A 2 9.87 -30.55 -24.59
N THR A 3 9.04 -30.99 -23.67
CA THR A 3 7.94 -30.28 -23.05
C THR A 3 8.44 -29.00 -22.41
N LYS A 4 8.03 -27.84 -22.94
CA LYS A 4 8.01 -26.59 -22.18
C LYS A 4 7.02 -26.79 -21.05
N THR A 5 7.51 -27.19 -19.88
CA THR A 5 6.77 -27.10 -18.62
C THR A 5 6.55 -25.61 -18.38
N HIS A 6 5.35 -25.13 -18.71
CA HIS A 6 4.84 -23.91 -18.12
C HIS A 6 4.81 -24.16 -16.62
N SER A 7 5.83 -23.65 -15.92
CA SER A 7 5.77 -23.49 -14.47
C SER A 7 4.62 -22.52 -14.23
N ILE A 8 3.44 -23.08 -13.99
CA ILE A 8 2.34 -22.33 -13.40
C ILE A 8 2.91 -21.91 -12.05
N GLU A 9 3.25 -20.63 -11.91
CA GLU A 9 3.73 -20.06 -10.65
C GLU A 9 2.82 -20.57 -9.54
N SER A 10 3.40 -21.30 -8.60
CA SER A 10 2.64 -21.80 -7.46
C SER A 10 2.07 -20.59 -6.73
N PRO A 11 0.82 -20.62 -6.24
CA PRO A 11 0.27 -19.55 -5.40
C PRO A 11 1.21 -19.15 -4.24
N ASP A 12 2.04 -20.09 -3.78
CA ASP A 12 3.03 -19.87 -2.74
C ASP A 12 4.23 -19.04 -3.24
N SER A 13 4.72 -19.25 -4.47
CA SER A 13 5.81 -18.43 -5.03
C SER A 13 5.39 -16.98 -5.24
N MET A 14 4.12 -16.74 -5.58
CA MET A 14 3.59 -15.37 -5.69
C MET A 14 3.47 -14.67 -4.34
N ARG A 15 3.08 -15.38 -3.28
CA ARG A 15 3.02 -14.83 -1.92
C ARG A 15 4.39 -14.45 -1.40
N GLU A 16 5.39 -15.30 -1.65
CA GLU A 16 6.79 -15.02 -1.32
C GLU A 16 7.27 -13.75 -2.04
N ALA A 17 7.05 -13.66 -3.36
CA ALA A 17 7.41 -12.48 -4.13
C ALA A 17 6.74 -11.19 -3.60
N TYR A 18 5.45 -11.24 -3.22
CA TYR A 18 4.79 -10.10 -2.58
C TYR A 18 5.40 -9.76 -1.22
N GLY A 19 5.74 -10.77 -0.41
CA GLY A 19 6.42 -10.59 0.87
C GLY A 19 7.76 -9.88 0.71
N GLU A 20 8.56 -10.29 -0.28
CA GLU A 20 9.85 -9.66 -0.60
C GLU A 20 9.69 -8.18 -0.99
N GLN A 21 8.71 -7.85 -1.83
CA GLN A 21 8.43 -6.45 -2.20
C GLN A 21 8.02 -5.60 -0.99
N VAL A 22 7.19 -6.15 -0.12
CA VAL A 22 6.77 -5.47 1.13
C VAL A 22 7.96 -5.30 2.08
N GLN A 23 8.81 -6.30 2.21
CA GLN A 23 10.02 -6.20 3.01
C GLN A 23 10.94 -5.09 2.50
N GLN A 24 11.25 -5.08 1.20
CA GLN A 24 12.10 -4.06 0.58
C GLN A 24 11.54 -2.65 0.78
N LEU A 25 10.21 -2.47 0.67
CA LEU A 25 9.57 -1.19 0.93
C LEU A 25 9.86 -0.67 2.35
N PHE A 26 9.84 -1.56 3.36
CA PHE A 26 10.04 -1.20 4.77
C PHE A 26 11.49 -1.35 5.26
N GLU A 27 12.43 -1.70 4.39
CA GLU A 27 13.87 -1.57 4.64
C GLU A 27 14.33 -0.12 4.49
N VAL A 28 13.71 0.61 3.56
CA VAL A 28 14.07 2.01 3.23
C VAL A 28 13.06 3.04 3.73
N ASN A 29 11.91 2.61 4.26
CA ASN A 29 10.89 3.47 4.85
C ASN A 29 10.47 3.01 6.24
N ILE A 30 10.26 3.95 7.16
CA ILE A 30 9.70 3.69 8.49
C ILE A 30 8.17 3.80 8.39
N PRO A 31 7.40 2.77 8.79
CA PRO A 31 5.95 2.82 8.59
C PRO A 31 5.25 4.00 9.32
N ALA A 32 5.72 4.40 10.52
CA ALA A 32 5.22 5.59 11.22
C ALA A 32 5.40 6.86 10.40
N GLU A 33 6.57 7.05 9.78
CA GLU A 33 6.82 8.20 8.90
C GLU A 33 5.93 8.12 7.64
N MET A 34 5.72 6.93 7.08
CA MET A 34 4.80 6.75 5.96
C MET A 34 3.36 7.13 6.32
N VAL A 35 2.92 6.86 7.55
CA VAL A 35 1.60 7.29 8.06
C VAL A 35 1.49 8.82 8.05
N GLU A 36 2.52 9.52 8.51
CA GLU A 36 2.56 10.99 8.48
C GLU A 36 2.52 11.54 7.05
N HIS A 37 3.32 10.97 6.14
CA HIS A 37 3.31 11.36 4.73
C HIS A 37 1.95 11.12 4.07
N LEU A 38 1.29 10.00 4.36
CA LEU A 38 -0.05 9.71 3.84
C LEU A 38 -1.08 10.76 4.31
N TRP A 39 -1.00 11.20 5.56
CA TRP A 39 -1.85 12.27 6.09
C TRP A 39 -1.59 13.61 5.39
N GLU A 40 -0.33 13.95 5.17
CA GLU A 40 0.04 15.16 4.43
C GLU A 40 -0.52 15.14 3.01
N ILE A 41 -0.35 14.04 2.28
CA ILE A 41 -0.89 13.88 0.93
C ILE A 41 -2.42 13.99 0.92
N TYR A 42 -3.11 13.28 1.82
CA TYR A 42 -4.56 13.26 1.86
C TYR A 42 -5.15 14.61 2.29
N SER A 43 -4.53 15.28 3.26
CA SER A 43 -4.94 16.62 3.69
C SER A 43 -4.75 17.65 2.58
N GLY A 44 -3.64 17.62 1.85
CA GLY A 44 -3.43 18.46 0.67
C GLY A 44 -4.50 18.23 -0.40
N PHE A 45 -4.86 16.97 -0.65
CA PHE A 45 -5.98 16.64 -1.53
C PHE A 45 -7.32 17.19 -1.03
N GLN A 46 -7.64 17.06 0.27
CA GLN A 46 -8.89 17.59 0.83
C GLN A 46 -8.96 19.13 0.70
N SER A 47 -7.86 19.84 0.98
CA SER A 47 -7.80 21.29 0.83
C SER A 47 -8.09 21.71 -0.61
N PHE A 48 -7.46 21.06 -1.59
CA PHE A 48 -7.70 21.34 -3.02
C PHE A 48 -9.12 20.96 -3.48
N ASP A 49 -9.66 19.85 -2.99
CA ASP A 49 -11.01 19.38 -3.31
C ASP A 49 -12.09 20.38 -2.82
N GLN A 50 -11.88 21.01 -1.66
CA GLN A 50 -12.76 22.07 -1.16
C GLN A 50 -12.80 23.30 -2.09
N GLU A 51 -11.69 23.60 -2.78
CA GLU A 51 -11.58 24.76 -3.68
C GLU A 51 -12.13 24.49 -5.09
N THR A 52 -12.10 23.23 -5.55
CA THR A 52 -12.36 22.88 -6.96
C THR A 52 -13.73 22.24 -7.25
N GLY A 53 -14.51 21.92 -6.21
CA GLY A 53 -15.90 21.45 -6.35
C GLY A 53 -16.05 19.92 -6.32
N PHE A 54 -17.07 19.38 -7.00
CA PHE A 54 -17.42 17.96 -6.90
C PHE A 54 -16.41 17.03 -7.59
N ASN A 55 -15.75 16.17 -6.80
CA ASN A 55 -14.94 15.06 -7.30
C ASN A 55 -15.66 13.71 -7.11
N PRO A 56 -16.10 13.04 -8.18
CA PRO A 56 -16.82 11.76 -8.08
C PRO A 56 -15.95 10.62 -7.50
N ARG A 57 -14.63 10.79 -7.45
CA ARG A 57 -13.69 9.79 -6.90
C ARG A 57 -13.35 10.01 -5.43
N LYS A 58 -13.89 11.05 -4.78
CA LYS A 58 -13.53 11.44 -3.41
C LYS A 58 -13.61 10.29 -2.41
N LEU A 59 -14.69 9.51 -2.46
CA LEU A 59 -14.88 8.36 -1.58
C LEU A 59 -13.84 7.26 -1.84
N ASN A 60 -13.56 6.95 -3.10
CA ASN A 60 -12.56 5.94 -3.46
C ASN A 60 -11.16 6.35 -3.01
N ILE A 61 -10.81 7.63 -3.17
CA ILE A 61 -9.52 8.19 -2.72
C ILE A 61 -9.41 8.07 -1.19
N PHE A 62 -10.47 8.41 -0.46
CA PHE A 62 -10.51 8.22 0.99
C PHE A 62 -10.32 6.76 1.40
N TYR A 63 -10.99 5.81 0.74
CA TYR A 63 -10.83 4.39 1.06
C TYR A 63 -9.41 3.88 0.79
N THR A 64 -8.80 4.26 -0.33
CA THR A 64 -7.40 3.92 -0.60
C THR A 64 -6.48 4.48 0.47
N PHE A 65 -6.64 5.75 0.85
CA PHE A 65 -5.87 6.37 1.92
C PHE A 65 -6.02 5.61 3.26
N ARG A 66 -7.25 5.33 3.67
CA ARG A 66 -7.56 4.57 4.88
C ARG A 66 -6.90 3.19 4.86
N ASP A 67 -6.99 2.48 3.75
CA ASP A 67 -6.49 1.11 3.64
C ASP A 67 -4.95 1.07 3.69
N LEU A 68 -4.28 2.06 3.09
CA LEU A 68 -2.82 2.23 3.18
C LEU A 68 -2.36 2.61 4.60
N LEU A 69 -3.09 3.49 5.29
CA LEU A 69 -2.83 3.80 6.70
C LEU A 69 -2.90 2.56 7.57
N LEU A 70 -4.00 1.80 7.46
CA LEU A 70 -4.19 0.57 8.24
C LEU A 70 -3.15 -0.48 7.90
N PHE A 71 -2.72 -0.57 6.64
CA PHE A 71 -1.64 -1.46 6.23
C PHE A 71 -0.31 -1.12 6.96
N CYS A 72 0.09 0.15 6.96
CA CYS A 72 1.31 0.58 7.65
C CYS A 72 1.24 0.29 9.15
N GLN A 73 0.13 0.62 9.80
CA GLN A 73 -0.07 0.36 11.24
C GLN A 73 -0.03 -1.14 11.59
N ARG A 74 -0.58 -2.01 10.73
CA ARG A 74 -0.49 -3.47 10.92
C ARG A 74 0.94 -3.97 10.81
N ILE A 75 1.73 -3.44 9.87
CA ILE A 75 3.14 -3.79 9.71
C ILE A 75 3.95 -3.40 10.95
N GLU A 76 3.72 -2.22 11.52
CA GLU A 76 4.37 -1.83 12.78
C GLU A 76 4.01 -2.77 13.92
N SER A 77 2.73 -3.09 14.05
CA SER A 77 2.25 -3.98 15.10
C SER A 77 2.87 -5.38 14.99
N MET A 78 3.12 -5.87 13.77
CA MET A 78 3.80 -7.15 13.54
C MET A 78 5.30 -7.08 13.87
N LYS A 79 5.97 -5.95 13.63
CA LYS A 79 7.39 -5.77 13.98
C LYS A 79 7.63 -5.58 15.49
N ALA A 80 6.60 -5.17 16.23
CA ALA A 80 6.66 -4.93 17.67
C ALA A 80 6.32 -6.17 18.54
N ALA A 81 5.84 -7.27 17.93
CA ALA A 81 5.47 -8.52 18.58
C ALA A 81 6.62 -9.55 18.55
#